data_AF-A0A1S2ZTU6-F1
#
_entry.id   AF-A0A1S2ZTU6-F1
#
_cell.length_a   1.000
_cell.length_b   1.000
_cell.length_c   1.000
_cell.angle_alpha   90.00
_cell.angle_beta   90.00
_cell.angle_gamma   90.00
#
_symmetry.space_group_name_H-M   'P 1'
#
loop_
_entity.id
_entity.type
_entity.pdbx_description
1 polymer ?
#
loop_
_entity_poly.entity_id
_entity_poly.type
_entity_poly.pdbx_seq_one_letter_code
_entity_poly.pdbx_strand_id
1 'polypeptide(L)'
;MEAEATDSPPPGGVEAALSCFSFNQDCTSLAIGTKAGYKLFSLSSVEQLDQVHGSNEIPDVYIVERLFSSSLVVVVSHTKPRQMNVYHFKKGTEICNYSYSSNILSIRLNRQRLLVCLEESIYIHNIKDMKLLKTILEIPANPTGLCALSINHSNSYVAYPGSQTTGEIVLYDGHSLKSVCTIAAHEGMLAAIAFNSLGSKLASASEKGTVIRVFSVPEGQKLYEFRRGMKRYVTISSLAFSMDSQFLCASSNTETVHIFKLEHLTNSRPEEPSTWTGYMGKMFMAASNYLPAQVSDMMNQDRAFATGRLTISGQRNICTLSTIQKLPRLLVASLDGHLYIYNLDPQDGGECVLIKAHSLLGSGTAEENQENDLRPSLPQSYAATVARPSTSSASTVPGYSEDGGALRGEVIPEHEFATGPVCLDDENEFPPIILCRGSQKGKAKQS
;
A
#
# COMPACT_ATOMS: atom_id res chain seq x y z
N MET A 1 24.90 58.96 -10.79
CA MET A 1 25.52 57.65 -11.07
C MET A 1 25.23 56.80 -9.84
N GLU A 2 24.04 56.21 -9.84
CA GLU A 2 23.57 55.32 -8.78
C GLU A 2 24.08 53.91 -9.10
N ALA A 3 24.57 53.23 -8.07
CA ALA A 3 25.06 51.85 -8.15
C ALA A 3 23.88 50.90 -7.97
N GLU A 4 23.67 50.01 -8.95
CA GLU A 4 22.72 48.90 -8.87
C GLU A 4 23.20 47.87 -7.84
N ALA A 5 22.37 47.61 -6.82
CA ALA A 5 22.49 46.45 -5.96
C ALA A 5 21.74 45.29 -6.62
N THR A 6 22.47 44.23 -6.98
CA THR A 6 21.93 42.98 -7.49
C THR A 6 21.29 42.18 -6.36
N ASP A 7 19.97 41.99 -6.44
CA ASP A 7 19.18 41.13 -5.56
C ASP A 7 19.47 39.65 -5.89
N SER A 8 20.09 38.93 -4.97
CA SER A 8 20.31 37.49 -5.08
C SER A 8 19.05 36.74 -4.63
N PRO A 9 18.55 35.74 -5.37
CA PRO A 9 17.38 34.98 -4.95
C PRO A 9 17.67 34.20 -3.66
N PRO A 10 16.65 33.99 -2.80
CA PRO A 10 16.83 33.22 -1.56
C PRO A 10 17.20 31.77 -1.89
N PRO A 11 17.91 31.06 -1.00
CA PRO A 11 18.28 29.67 -1.23
C PRO A 11 17.01 28.83 -1.35
N GLY A 12 16.77 28.31 -2.57
CA GLY A 12 15.59 27.52 -2.90
C GLY A 12 15.49 26.29 -2.01
N GLY A 13 14.40 26.20 -1.24
CA GLY A 13 14.01 24.96 -0.59
C GLY A 13 13.84 23.90 -1.67
N VAL A 14 14.51 22.75 -1.50
CA VAL A 14 14.34 21.59 -2.39
C VAL A 14 12.86 21.24 -2.36
N GLU A 15 12.17 21.53 -3.46
CA GLU A 15 10.76 21.19 -3.63
C GLU A 15 10.61 19.69 -3.33
N ALA A 16 9.84 19.37 -2.29
CA ALA A 16 9.79 18.04 -1.70
C ALA A 16 9.04 17.09 -2.65
N ALA A 17 9.67 16.66 -3.74
CA ALA A 17 9.07 15.74 -4.68
C ALA A 17 8.94 14.34 -4.06
N LEU A 18 7.78 13.72 -4.28
CA LEU A 18 7.49 12.35 -3.86
C LEU A 18 8.25 11.37 -4.78
N SER A 19 9.08 10.50 -4.20
CA SER A 19 9.84 9.49 -4.93
C SER A 19 9.13 8.13 -4.91
N CYS A 20 8.54 7.77 -3.77
CA CYS A 20 7.79 6.52 -3.61
C CYS A 20 6.72 6.62 -2.54
N PHE A 21 5.77 5.69 -2.58
CA PHE A 21 4.71 5.56 -1.60
C PHE A 21 4.18 4.12 -1.59
N SER A 22 3.81 3.63 -0.40
CA SER A 22 3.32 2.27 -0.19
C SER A 22 2.34 2.23 0.99
N PHE A 23 1.23 1.52 0.82
CA PHE A 23 0.40 1.14 1.96
C PHE A 23 1.03 -0.05 2.68
N ASN A 24 0.94 -0.06 4.00
CA ASN A 24 1.29 -1.26 4.76
C ASN A 24 0.28 -2.40 4.51
N GLN A 25 0.60 -3.58 4.99
CA GLN A 25 -0.05 -4.86 4.70
C GLN A 25 -1.54 -4.91 5.06
N ASP A 26 -1.94 -4.20 6.12
CA ASP A 26 -3.32 -4.11 6.61
C ASP A 26 -4.01 -2.79 6.25
N CYS A 27 -3.37 -1.95 5.42
CA CYS A 27 -3.90 -0.70 4.90
C CYS A 27 -4.27 0.32 5.99
N THR A 28 -3.53 0.29 7.10
CA THR A 28 -3.69 1.21 8.25
C THR A 28 -2.62 2.31 8.30
N SER A 29 -1.56 2.19 7.49
CA SER A 29 -0.48 3.17 7.43
C SER A 29 -0.03 3.38 5.99
N LEU A 30 0.36 4.62 5.68
CA LEU A 30 0.96 5.02 4.41
C LEU A 30 2.41 5.43 4.65
N ALA A 31 3.35 4.80 3.96
CA ALA A 31 4.74 5.21 3.94
C ALA A 31 5.03 6.01 2.68
N ILE A 32 5.80 7.09 2.80
CA ILE A 32 6.24 7.91 1.67
C ILE A 32 7.75 8.14 1.72
N GLY A 33 8.39 8.12 0.55
CA GLY A 33 9.78 8.50 0.35
C GLY A 33 9.88 9.75 -0.50
N THR A 34 10.83 10.62 -0.15
CA THR A 34 11.09 11.90 -0.80
C THR A 34 12.60 12.08 -0.97
N LYS A 35 13.01 13.14 -1.66
CA LYS A 35 14.43 13.55 -1.71
C LYS A 35 15.01 13.89 -0.34
N ALA A 36 14.19 14.41 0.58
CA ALA A 36 14.65 14.80 1.90
C ALA A 36 14.76 13.63 2.89
N GLY A 37 14.04 12.54 2.66
CA GLY A 37 13.85 11.49 3.66
C GLY A 37 12.59 10.68 3.44
N TYR A 38 12.09 10.05 4.51
CA TYR A 38 10.83 9.31 4.48
C TYR A 38 9.90 9.73 5.62
N LYS A 39 8.59 9.56 5.42
CA LYS A 39 7.55 9.80 6.42
C LYS A 39 6.56 8.65 6.44
N LEU A 40 5.98 8.38 7.61
CA LEU A 40 4.97 7.37 7.86
C LEU A 40 3.73 8.06 8.41
N PHE A 41 2.57 7.77 7.84
CA PHE A 41 1.28 8.32 8.27
C PHE A 41 0.35 7.22 8.76
N SER A 42 -0.50 7.55 9.74
CA SER A 42 -1.61 6.72 10.18
C SER A 42 -2.86 7.01 9.34
N LEU A 43 -3.61 5.98 8.99
CA LEU A 43 -4.85 6.07 8.22
C LEU A 43 -6.10 5.79 9.08
N SER A 44 -5.99 6.04 10.39
CA SER A 44 -7.05 5.80 11.37
C SER A 44 -8.24 6.79 11.27
N SER A 45 -8.02 7.97 10.71
CA SER A 45 -9.02 9.04 10.59
C SER A 45 -9.13 9.52 9.14
N VAL A 46 -10.34 9.96 8.76
CA VAL A 46 -10.56 10.62 7.46
C VAL A 46 -10.17 12.10 7.53
N GLU A 47 -10.35 12.74 8.69
CA GLU A 47 -10.20 14.20 8.83
C GLU A 47 -8.76 14.65 9.04
N GLN A 48 -7.96 13.84 9.73
CA GLN A 48 -6.59 14.14 10.10
C GLN A 48 -5.66 13.01 9.64
N LEU A 49 -4.51 13.40 9.10
CA LEU A 49 -3.47 12.49 8.66
C LEU A 49 -2.27 12.59 9.61
N ASP A 50 -2.26 11.74 10.64
CA ASP A 50 -1.25 11.80 11.69
C ASP A 50 0.09 11.24 11.21
N GLN A 51 1.16 12.04 11.31
CA GLN A 51 2.52 11.56 11.04
C GLN A 51 3.01 10.72 12.23
N VAL A 52 3.18 9.42 12.01
CA VAL A 52 3.68 8.46 13.01
C VAL A 52 5.18 8.63 13.23
N HIS A 53 5.93 8.80 12.14
CA HIS A 53 7.38 8.98 12.18
C HIS A 53 7.84 9.65 10.88
N GLY A 54 8.95 10.37 10.94
CA GLY A 54 9.66 10.83 9.76
C GLY A 54 11.14 10.98 10.08
N SER A 55 11.99 10.67 9.11
CA SER A 55 13.44 10.83 9.23
C SER A 55 14.01 11.41 7.95
N ASN A 56 14.90 12.39 8.14
CA ASN A 56 15.66 13.04 7.07
C ASN A 56 17.15 12.63 7.10
N GLU A 57 17.51 11.62 7.92
CA GLU A 57 18.89 11.14 8.03
C GLU A 57 19.34 10.43 6.74
N ILE A 58 18.39 9.83 6.03
CA ILE A 58 18.62 9.09 4.78
C ILE A 58 17.93 9.88 3.66
N PRO A 59 18.66 10.70 2.90
CA PRO A 59 18.08 11.41 1.76
C PRO A 59 17.81 10.46 0.58
N ASP A 60 17.05 10.95 -0.39
CA ASP A 60 16.73 10.30 -1.66
C ASP A 60 16.15 8.88 -1.53
N VAL A 61 15.16 8.72 -0.65
CA VAL A 61 14.49 7.43 -0.42
C VAL A 61 13.57 7.07 -1.59
N TYR A 62 13.74 5.89 -2.18
CA TYR A 62 12.85 5.39 -3.25
C TYR A 62 12.17 4.05 -2.95
N ILE A 63 12.54 3.39 -1.84
CA ILE A 63 11.75 2.31 -1.24
C ILE A 63 11.65 2.58 0.25
N VAL A 64 10.42 2.62 0.75
CA VAL A 64 10.12 2.59 2.18
C VAL A 64 8.99 1.59 2.40
N GLU A 65 9.21 0.63 3.29
CA GLU A 65 8.24 -0.41 3.61
C GLU A 65 8.18 -0.57 5.12
N ARG A 66 6.97 -0.45 5.68
CA ARG A 66 6.73 -0.64 7.12
C ARG A 66 6.14 -2.03 7.34
N LEU A 67 6.59 -2.72 8.38
CA LEU A 67 5.96 -3.98 8.79
C LEU A 67 4.71 -3.67 9.63
N PHE A 68 3.53 -3.79 9.03
CA PHE A 68 2.21 -3.48 9.63
C PHE A 68 2.25 -2.13 10.36
N SER A 69 1.82 -2.09 11.62
CA SER A 69 1.89 -0.93 12.50
C SER A 69 3.09 -0.98 13.46
N SER A 70 4.08 -1.85 13.22
CA SER A 70 5.28 -1.94 14.06
C SER A 70 6.22 -0.74 13.87
N SER A 71 7.27 -0.70 14.69
CA SER A 71 8.39 0.23 14.61
C SER A 71 9.44 -0.15 13.55
N LEU A 72 9.27 -1.30 12.89
CA LEU A 72 10.21 -1.84 11.92
C LEU A 72 9.95 -1.23 10.53
N VAL A 73 10.97 -0.59 9.98
CA VAL A 73 10.93 0.06 8.67
C VAL A 73 12.15 -0.36 7.86
N VAL A 74 11.92 -0.67 6.60
CA VAL A 74 12.96 -0.96 5.62
C VAL A 74 13.06 0.21 4.65
N VAL A 75 14.28 0.69 4.43
CA VAL A 75 14.57 1.86 3.59
C VAL A 75 15.64 1.51 2.56
N VAL A 76 15.46 1.99 1.34
CA VAL A 76 16.49 1.98 0.27
C VAL A 76 16.56 3.38 -0.35
N SER A 77 17.78 3.90 -0.49
CA SER A 77 18.04 5.21 -1.07
C SER A 77 18.64 5.11 -2.47
N HIS A 78 18.43 6.14 -3.30
CA HIS A 78 19.07 6.23 -4.63
C HIS A 78 20.59 6.38 -4.53
N THR A 79 21.11 6.85 -3.39
CA THR A 79 22.54 6.93 -3.12
C THR A 79 23.17 5.55 -2.91
N LYS A 80 22.40 4.58 -2.39
CA LYS A 80 22.85 3.19 -2.17
C LYS A 80 21.76 2.20 -2.62
N PRO A 81 21.48 2.11 -3.94
CA PRO A 81 20.34 1.36 -4.46
C PRO A 81 20.45 -0.16 -4.30
N ARG A 82 21.64 -0.66 -3.94
CA ARG A 82 21.91 -2.08 -3.69
C ARG A 82 21.91 -2.44 -2.21
N GLN A 83 21.71 -1.45 -1.33
CA GLN A 83 21.74 -1.65 0.12
C GLN A 83 20.33 -1.54 0.69
N MET A 84 19.88 -2.60 1.35
CA MET A 84 18.70 -2.56 2.19
C MET A 84 19.13 -2.18 3.60
N ASN A 85 18.49 -1.16 4.19
CA ASN A 85 18.67 -0.80 5.59
C ASN A 85 17.39 -1.06 6.37
N VAL A 86 17.50 -1.71 7.53
CA VAL A 86 16.37 -2.04 8.41
C VAL A 86 16.53 -1.28 9.72
N TYR A 87 15.51 -0.51 10.10
CA TYR A 87 15.52 0.35 11.27
C TYR A 87 14.40 0.00 12.24
N HIS A 88 14.65 0.24 13.53
CA HIS A 88 13.62 0.31 14.55
C HIS A 88 13.44 1.77 14.99
N PHE A 89 12.54 2.50 14.34
CA PHE A 89 12.49 3.97 14.48
C PHE A 89 12.17 4.44 15.90
N LYS A 90 11.37 3.70 16.68
CA LYS A 90 11.08 4.04 18.10
C LYS A 90 12.32 3.93 19.00
N LYS A 91 13.28 3.08 18.64
CA LYS A 91 14.54 2.88 19.39
C LYS A 91 15.68 3.74 18.82
N GLY A 92 15.50 4.31 17.62
CA GLY A 92 16.55 5.06 16.92
C GLY A 92 17.72 4.19 16.48
N THR A 93 17.54 2.88 16.33
CA THR A 93 18.64 1.94 16.02
C THR A 93 18.50 1.34 14.63
N GLU A 94 19.62 1.25 13.89
CA GLU A 94 19.75 0.39 12.72
C GLU A 94 19.87 -1.07 13.19
N ILE A 95 18.95 -1.92 12.74
CA ILE A 95 18.95 -3.36 13.07
C ILE A 95 20.02 -4.07 12.24
N CYS A 96 20.00 -3.86 10.93
CA CYS A 96 20.97 -4.43 10.00
C CYS A 96 20.95 -3.69 8.66
N ASN A 97 22.01 -3.92 7.88
CA ASN A 97 22.03 -3.62 6.46
C ASN A 97 22.54 -4.81 5.66
N TYR A 98 21.95 -5.00 4.47
CA TYR A 98 22.35 -6.04 3.53
C TYR A 98 22.65 -5.41 2.18
N SER A 99 23.76 -5.83 1.58
CA SER A 99 24.15 -5.41 0.23
C SER A 99 23.90 -6.55 -0.76
N TYR A 100 23.27 -6.22 -1.88
CA TYR A 100 22.92 -7.18 -2.95
C TYR A 100 23.78 -6.96 -4.20
N SER A 101 23.75 -7.92 -5.12
CA SER A 101 24.54 -7.89 -6.36
C SER A 101 24.11 -6.77 -7.32
N SER A 102 22.82 -6.45 -7.36
CA SER A 102 22.23 -5.42 -8.22
C SER A 102 21.24 -4.55 -7.44
N ASN A 103 20.62 -3.59 -8.13
CA ASN A 103 19.70 -2.63 -7.53
C ASN A 103 18.45 -3.33 -7.01
N ILE A 104 18.02 -2.95 -5.81
CA ILE A 104 16.79 -3.43 -5.21
C ILE A 104 15.63 -2.77 -5.93
N LEU A 105 14.75 -3.58 -6.51
CA LEU A 105 13.60 -3.10 -7.27
C LEU A 105 12.34 -3.07 -6.41
N SER A 106 12.16 -4.06 -5.54
CA SER A 106 11.06 -4.07 -4.58
C SER A 106 11.39 -4.86 -3.32
N ILE A 107 10.71 -4.50 -2.23
CA ILE A 107 10.79 -5.19 -0.94
C ILE A 107 9.37 -5.51 -0.50
N ARG A 108 9.13 -6.71 0.03
CA ARG A 108 7.84 -7.12 0.59
C ARG A 108 8.03 -7.79 1.93
N LEU A 109 7.12 -7.50 2.87
CA LEU A 109 7.24 -7.91 4.26
C LEU A 109 5.95 -8.58 4.73
N ASN A 110 6.07 -9.65 5.51
CA ASN A 110 5.02 -10.16 6.38
C ASN A 110 5.62 -10.53 7.76
N ARG A 111 4.82 -11.12 8.66
CA ARG A 111 5.29 -11.46 10.02
C ARG A 111 6.28 -12.62 10.09
N GLN A 112 6.63 -13.24 8.97
CA GLN A 112 7.54 -14.38 8.91
C GLN A 112 8.71 -14.18 7.93
N ARG A 113 8.53 -13.35 6.90
CA ARG A 113 9.43 -13.22 5.74
C ARG A 113 9.62 -11.78 5.34
N LEU A 114 10.85 -11.51 4.90
CA LEU A 114 11.24 -10.32 4.17
C LEU A 114 11.75 -10.76 2.80
N LEU A 115 11.10 -10.27 1.74
CA LEU A 115 11.52 -10.49 0.37
C LEU A 115 12.27 -9.27 -0.15
N VAL A 116 13.37 -9.52 -0.83
CA VAL A 116 14.08 -8.52 -1.66
C VAL A 116 14.08 -9.02 -3.09
N CYS A 117 13.45 -8.26 -3.99
CA CYS A 117 13.39 -8.56 -5.41
C CYS A 117 14.45 -7.73 -6.14
N LEU A 118 15.35 -8.43 -6.81
CA LEU A 118 16.23 -7.89 -7.84
C LEU A 118 15.62 -8.19 -9.22
N GLU A 119 16.33 -7.81 -10.28
CA GLU A 119 15.90 -8.08 -11.66
C GLU A 119 15.85 -9.58 -11.99
N GLU A 120 16.86 -10.35 -11.57
CA GLU A 120 17.01 -11.77 -11.93
C GLU A 120 17.07 -12.72 -10.72
N SER A 121 16.78 -12.21 -9.52
CA SER A 121 16.74 -13.03 -8.31
C SER A 121 15.85 -12.47 -7.21
N ILE A 122 15.36 -13.36 -6.34
CA ILE A 122 14.57 -13.00 -5.16
C ILE A 122 15.25 -13.60 -3.92
N TYR A 123 15.50 -12.76 -2.92
CA TYR A 123 16.08 -13.17 -1.65
C TYR A 123 14.99 -13.21 -0.58
N ILE A 124 14.90 -14.33 0.13
CA ILE A 124 13.93 -14.60 1.18
C ILE A 124 14.68 -14.63 2.51
N HIS A 125 14.40 -13.66 3.38
CA HIS A 125 14.94 -13.58 4.74
C HIS A 125 13.87 -13.92 5.76
N ASN A 126 14.29 -14.38 6.93
CA ASN A 126 13.44 -14.50 8.10
C ASN A 126 13.35 -13.13 8.79
N ILE A 127 12.13 -12.64 9.03
CA ILE A 127 11.95 -11.32 9.65
C ILE A 127 12.37 -11.28 11.12
N LYS A 128 12.40 -12.42 11.83
CA LYS A 128 12.69 -12.43 13.27
C LYS A 128 14.16 -12.24 13.59
N ASP A 129 15.04 -12.86 12.80
CA ASP A 129 16.49 -12.82 12.99
C ASP A 129 17.24 -12.13 11.83
N MET A 130 16.52 -11.63 10.83
CA MET A 130 17.02 -11.01 9.59
C MET A 130 17.92 -11.90 8.73
N LYS A 131 18.02 -13.20 9.01
CA LYS A 131 18.90 -14.10 8.27
C LYS A 131 18.33 -14.45 6.91
N LEU A 132 19.21 -14.55 5.92
CA LEU A 132 18.88 -15.10 4.60
C LEU A 132 18.54 -16.58 4.74
N LEU A 133 17.34 -16.96 4.30
CA LEU A 133 16.88 -18.36 4.28
C LEU A 133 17.09 -19.00 2.91
N LYS A 134 16.74 -18.27 1.84
CA LYS A 134 16.74 -18.82 0.50
C LYS A 134 16.97 -17.71 -0.53
N THR A 135 17.71 -18.04 -1.56
CA THR A 135 17.77 -17.26 -2.79
C THR A 135 17.13 -18.05 -3.92
N ILE A 136 16.19 -17.44 -4.60
CA ILE A 136 15.65 -17.91 -5.88
C ILE A 136 16.48 -17.22 -6.95
N LEU A 137 17.32 -18.00 -7.62
CA LEU A 137 18.20 -17.55 -8.70
C LEU A 137 17.56 -17.85 -10.05
N GLU A 138 18.06 -17.21 -11.10
CA GLU A 138 17.69 -17.48 -12.50
C GLU A 138 16.19 -17.29 -12.76
N ILE A 139 15.55 -16.32 -12.07
CA ILE A 139 14.20 -15.92 -12.46
C ILE A 139 14.27 -15.17 -13.79
N PRO A 140 13.22 -15.22 -14.62
CA PRO A 140 13.14 -14.39 -15.80
C PRO A 140 13.28 -12.90 -15.41
N ALA A 141 13.95 -12.12 -16.26
CA ALA A 141 14.20 -10.70 -16.02
C ALA A 141 12.90 -9.95 -15.65
N ASN A 142 12.93 -9.34 -14.48
CA ASN A 142 11.82 -8.65 -13.85
C ASN A 142 12.21 -7.18 -13.60
N PRO A 143 12.32 -6.34 -14.65
CA PRO A 143 12.84 -4.97 -14.53
C PRO A 143 11.94 -4.06 -13.69
N THR A 144 10.66 -4.42 -13.50
CA THR A 144 9.73 -3.68 -12.65
C THR A 144 9.80 -4.08 -11.18
N GLY A 145 10.53 -5.16 -10.85
CA GLY A 145 10.53 -5.75 -9.51
C GLY A 145 9.16 -6.27 -9.08
N LEU A 146 8.32 -6.71 -10.02
CA LEU A 146 6.98 -7.18 -9.71
C LEU A 146 7.05 -8.46 -8.86
N CYS A 147 6.64 -8.34 -7.59
CA CYS A 147 6.49 -9.47 -6.69
C CYS A 147 5.37 -9.19 -5.67
N ALA A 148 4.71 -10.26 -5.23
CA ALA A 148 3.71 -10.21 -4.16
C ALA A 148 4.05 -11.24 -3.08
N LEU A 149 3.79 -10.87 -1.82
CA LEU A 149 3.91 -11.72 -0.65
C LEU A 149 2.56 -11.75 0.06
N SER A 150 2.07 -12.95 0.36
CA SER A 150 0.88 -13.13 1.18
C SER A 150 1.14 -12.61 2.60
N ILE A 151 0.19 -11.84 3.13
CA ILE A 151 0.27 -11.31 4.50
C ILE A 151 -0.02 -12.39 5.55
N ASN A 152 -0.67 -13.49 5.15
CA ASN A 152 -0.99 -14.61 6.03
C ASN A 152 0.28 -15.42 6.32
N HIS A 153 0.61 -15.57 7.61
CA HIS A 153 1.80 -16.29 8.06
C HIS A 153 1.67 -17.82 7.92
N SER A 154 0.44 -18.38 7.96
CA SER A 154 0.25 -19.82 7.72
C SER A 154 0.45 -20.15 6.24
N ASN A 155 0.00 -19.24 5.37
CA ASN A 155 0.01 -19.35 3.92
C ASN A 155 0.91 -18.25 3.33
N SER A 156 2.20 -18.30 3.68
CA SER A 156 3.18 -17.28 3.29
C SER A 156 3.66 -17.49 1.84
N TYR A 157 2.71 -17.48 0.90
CA TYR A 157 3.01 -17.62 -0.53
C TYR A 157 3.67 -16.37 -1.11
N VAL A 158 4.54 -16.61 -2.07
CA VAL A 158 5.25 -15.62 -2.89
C VAL A 158 4.80 -15.82 -4.33
N ALA A 159 4.47 -14.75 -5.02
CA ALA A 159 4.15 -14.76 -6.44
C ALA A 159 5.07 -13.81 -7.20
N TYR A 160 5.59 -14.26 -8.33
CA TYR A 160 6.46 -13.48 -9.21
C TYR A 160 6.29 -13.92 -10.68
N PRO A 161 6.67 -13.09 -11.67
CA PRO A 161 6.59 -13.44 -13.08
C PRO A 161 7.44 -14.67 -13.43
N GLY A 162 6.84 -15.61 -14.16
CA GLY A 162 7.48 -16.84 -14.67
C GLY A 162 8.03 -16.72 -16.08
N SER A 163 7.75 -15.63 -16.78
CA SER A 163 8.17 -15.39 -18.16
C SER A 163 8.38 -13.90 -18.42
N GLN A 164 9.27 -13.58 -19.36
CA GLN A 164 9.52 -12.21 -19.83
C GLN A 164 8.54 -11.77 -20.92
N THR A 165 7.83 -12.70 -21.55
CA THR A 165 6.97 -12.42 -22.72
C THR A 165 5.51 -12.78 -22.48
N THR A 166 5.26 -13.82 -21.69
CA THR A 166 3.91 -14.30 -21.33
C THR A 166 3.56 -13.92 -19.90
N GLY A 167 2.26 -13.87 -19.62
CA GLY A 167 1.74 -13.52 -18.29
C GLY A 167 1.70 -14.72 -17.36
N GLU A 168 2.82 -15.42 -17.22
CA GLU A 168 2.95 -16.55 -16.31
C GLU A 168 3.29 -16.08 -14.90
N ILE A 169 2.67 -16.67 -13.90
CA ILE A 169 2.95 -16.41 -12.48
C ILE A 169 3.49 -17.68 -11.86
N VAL A 170 4.68 -17.61 -11.27
CA VAL A 170 5.20 -18.68 -10.42
C VAL A 170 4.74 -18.45 -8.99
N LEU A 171 4.08 -19.45 -8.43
CA LEU A 171 3.69 -19.50 -7.03
C LEU A 171 4.72 -20.32 -6.24
N TYR A 172 5.27 -19.71 -5.21
CA TYR A 172 6.30 -20.29 -4.36
C TYR A 172 5.85 -20.23 -2.91
N ASP A 173 6.02 -21.32 -2.16
CA ASP A 173 5.72 -21.36 -0.74
C ASP A 173 6.90 -20.80 0.06
N GLY A 174 6.73 -19.61 0.63
CA GLY A 174 7.73 -18.96 1.47
C GLY A 174 7.92 -19.64 2.83
N HIS A 175 6.97 -20.49 3.27
CA HIS A 175 7.12 -21.27 4.50
C HIS A 175 8.00 -22.52 4.26
N SER A 176 7.59 -23.38 3.33
CA SER A 176 8.33 -24.63 3.01
C SER A 176 9.52 -24.44 2.07
N LEU A 177 9.67 -23.25 1.49
CA LEU A 177 10.74 -22.87 0.56
C LEU A 177 10.77 -23.76 -0.69
N LYS A 178 9.59 -24.01 -1.27
CA LYS A 178 9.41 -24.85 -2.45
C LYS A 178 8.49 -24.19 -3.48
N SER A 179 8.73 -24.46 -4.75
CA SER A 179 7.80 -24.09 -5.82
C SER A 179 6.50 -24.89 -5.68
N VAL A 180 5.37 -24.23 -5.90
CA VAL A 180 4.03 -24.81 -5.75
C VAL A 180 3.44 -25.11 -7.13
N CYS A 181 3.24 -24.09 -7.94
CA CYS A 181 2.67 -24.21 -9.29
C CYS A 181 3.01 -22.99 -10.15
N THR A 182 2.78 -23.11 -11.46
CA THR A 182 2.84 -22.00 -12.41
C THR A 182 1.45 -21.76 -12.98
N ILE A 183 1.00 -20.51 -12.97
CA ILE A 183 -0.32 -20.08 -13.45
C ILE A 183 -0.13 -19.33 -14.76
N ALA A 184 -0.66 -19.87 -15.87
CA ALA A 184 -0.74 -19.17 -17.15
C ALA A 184 -1.86 -18.11 -17.09
N ALA A 185 -1.56 -16.94 -16.52
CA ALA A 185 -2.59 -15.96 -16.19
C ALA A 185 -2.98 -15.08 -17.37
N HIS A 186 -2.04 -14.69 -18.23
CA HIS A 186 -2.30 -13.83 -19.39
C HIS A 186 -1.40 -14.19 -20.58
N GLU A 187 -1.83 -13.83 -21.79
CA GLU A 187 -1.05 -14.01 -23.03
C GLU A 187 0.18 -13.09 -23.13
N GLY A 188 0.19 -11.99 -22.38
CA GLY A 188 1.28 -11.02 -22.37
C GLY A 188 1.75 -10.71 -20.96
N MET A 189 2.87 -10.00 -20.87
CA MET A 189 3.58 -9.61 -19.64
C MET A 189 2.65 -9.10 -18.53
N LEU A 190 3.01 -9.42 -17.29
CA LEU A 190 2.28 -9.01 -16.09
C LEU A 190 2.61 -7.55 -15.73
N ALA A 191 1.56 -6.78 -15.44
CA ALA A 191 1.70 -5.42 -14.92
C ALA A 191 1.50 -5.36 -13.39
N ALA A 192 0.62 -6.21 -12.84
CA ALA A 192 0.29 -6.20 -11.42
C ALA A 192 -0.10 -7.61 -10.95
N ILE A 193 0.28 -7.92 -9.71
CA ILE A 193 -0.12 -9.12 -8.97
C ILE A 193 -0.36 -8.75 -7.49
N ALA A 194 -1.38 -9.34 -6.86
CA ALA A 194 -1.71 -9.09 -5.46
C ALA A 194 -2.39 -10.29 -4.81
N PHE A 195 -1.99 -10.65 -3.59
CA PHE A 195 -2.71 -11.64 -2.78
C PHE A 195 -3.85 -10.96 -2.00
N ASN A 196 -4.88 -11.74 -1.69
CA ASN A 196 -5.83 -11.33 -0.65
C ASN A 196 -5.25 -11.54 0.76
N SER A 197 -5.93 -10.98 1.76
CA SER A 197 -5.49 -11.03 3.16
C SER A 197 -5.30 -12.46 3.71
N LEU A 198 -6.10 -13.41 3.24
CA LEU A 198 -6.04 -14.81 3.65
C LEU A 198 -4.98 -15.63 2.91
N GLY A 199 -4.40 -15.11 1.82
CA GLY A 199 -3.49 -15.85 0.94
C GLY A 199 -4.16 -16.98 0.14
N SER A 200 -5.49 -16.94 0.00
CA SER A 200 -6.30 -17.95 -0.72
C SER A 200 -6.67 -17.53 -2.15
N LYS A 201 -6.48 -16.26 -2.49
CA LYS A 201 -6.74 -15.71 -3.82
C LYS A 201 -5.56 -14.85 -4.29
N LEU A 202 -5.28 -14.91 -5.58
CA LEU A 202 -4.27 -14.11 -6.25
C LEU A 202 -4.90 -13.36 -7.43
N ALA A 203 -4.89 -12.03 -7.41
CA ALA A 203 -5.29 -11.21 -8.54
C ALA A 203 -4.09 -10.93 -9.45
N SER A 204 -4.33 -10.82 -10.75
CA SER A 204 -3.32 -10.39 -11.72
C SER A 204 -3.91 -9.60 -12.88
N ALA A 205 -3.07 -8.76 -13.47
CA ALA A 205 -3.36 -8.03 -14.70
C ALA A 205 -2.13 -8.01 -15.60
N SER A 206 -2.37 -8.02 -16.92
CA SER A 206 -1.30 -7.83 -17.92
C SER A 206 -1.06 -6.35 -18.24
N GLU A 207 0.03 -6.06 -18.94
CA GLU A 207 0.35 -4.72 -19.46
C GLU A 207 -0.70 -4.18 -20.44
N LYS A 208 -1.52 -5.06 -21.04
CA LYS A 208 -2.68 -4.63 -21.84
C LYS A 208 -3.77 -3.99 -20.97
N GLY A 209 -3.87 -4.36 -19.69
CA GLY A 209 -4.80 -3.78 -18.72
C GLY A 209 -6.29 -3.85 -19.08
N THR A 210 -6.67 -4.80 -19.93
CA THR A 210 -8.06 -4.99 -20.38
C THR A 210 -8.85 -5.87 -19.43
N VAL A 211 -8.21 -6.93 -18.94
CA VAL A 211 -8.79 -7.96 -18.08
C VAL A 211 -7.98 -8.11 -16.81
N ILE A 212 -8.69 -8.31 -15.71
CA ILE A 212 -8.12 -8.63 -14.41
C ILE A 212 -8.64 -10.03 -14.06
N ARG A 213 -7.74 -10.92 -13.68
CA ARG A 213 -8.08 -12.30 -13.32
C ARG A 213 -7.77 -12.55 -11.87
N VAL A 214 -8.56 -13.41 -11.25
CA VAL A 214 -8.34 -13.86 -9.88
C VAL A 214 -8.28 -15.37 -9.86
N PHE A 215 -7.28 -15.93 -9.19
CA PHE A 215 -6.99 -17.35 -9.12
C PHE A 215 -7.07 -17.85 -7.67
N SER A 216 -7.42 -19.12 -7.50
CA SER A 216 -7.30 -19.82 -6.21
C SER A 216 -5.83 -20.09 -5.90
N VAL A 217 -5.51 -20.09 -4.62
CA VAL A 217 -4.17 -20.39 -4.10
C VAL A 217 -4.33 -21.46 -3.03
N PRO A 218 -3.62 -22.59 -3.12
CA PRO A 218 -2.50 -22.88 -4.03
C PRO A 218 -2.84 -23.49 -5.39
N GLU A 219 -4.10 -23.83 -5.68
CA GLU A 219 -4.42 -24.70 -6.83
C GLU A 219 -4.26 -24.01 -8.19
N GLY A 220 -4.18 -22.67 -8.24
CA GLY A 220 -4.00 -21.91 -9.47
C GLY A 220 -5.22 -21.87 -10.38
N GLN A 221 -6.41 -22.23 -9.88
CA GLN A 221 -7.63 -22.26 -10.68
C GLN A 221 -8.19 -20.85 -10.87
N LYS A 222 -8.54 -20.46 -12.10
CA LYS A 222 -9.18 -19.16 -12.35
C LYS A 222 -10.57 -19.13 -11.73
N LEU A 223 -10.77 -18.23 -10.77
CA LEU A 223 -12.03 -18.01 -10.06
C LEU A 223 -12.86 -16.90 -10.70
N TYR A 224 -12.21 -15.79 -11.07
CA TYR A 224 -12.88 -14.62 -11.62
C TYR A 224 -12.12 -14.04 -12.81
N GLU A 225 -12.85 -13.39 -13.71
CA GLU A 225 -12.32 -12.60 -14.81
C GLU A 225 -13.16 -11.34 -14.99
N PHE A 226 -12.57 -10.19 -14.71
CA PHE A 226 -13.23 -8.89 -14.79
C PHE A 226 -12.73 -8.11 -16.00
N ARG A 227 -13.65 -7.44 -16.70
CA ARG A 227 -13.32 -6.45 -17.73
C ARG A 227 -13.31 -5.07 -17.10
N ARG A 228 -12.14 -4.41 -17.10
CA ARG A 228 -11.98 -3.09 -16.48
C ARG A 228 -12.70 -1.98 -17.26
N GLY A 229 -12.77 -2.05 -18.59
CA GLY A 229 -13.47 -1.04 -19.39
C GLY A 229 -13.55 -1.36 -20.88
N MET A 230 -14.10 -0.42 -21.67
CA MET A 230 -14.30 -0.56 -23.11
C MET A 230 -12.97 -0.60 -23.86
N LYS A 231 -12.51 -1.80 -24.27
CA LYS A 231 -11.42 -2.19 -25.21
C LYS A 231 -10.11 -1.37 -25.29
N ARG A 232 -9.94 -0.31 -24.51
CA ARG A 232 -8.76 0.57 -24.49
C ARG A 232 -7.69 -0.06 -23.61
N TYR A 233 -6.47 -0.17 -24.13
CA TYR A 233 -5.31 -0.58 -23.35
C TYR A 233 -4.97 0.49 -22.32
N VAL A 234 -4.68 0.06 -21.10
CA VAL A 234 -4.26 0.94 -20.01
C VAL A 234 -3.14 0.27 -19.24
N THR A 235 -2.32 1.07 -18.59
CA THR A 235 -1.29 0.59 -17.68
C THR A 235 -1.90 0.47 -16.30
N ILE A 236 -2.06 -0.76 -15.79
CA ILE A 236 -2.51 -0.99 -14.42
C ILE A 236 -1.38 -0.58 -13.47
N SER A 237 -1.71 0.29 -12.51
CA SER A 237 -0.74 0.80 -11.54
C SER A 237 -0.77 0.00 -10.24
N SER A 238 -1.94 -0.46 -9.82
CA SER A 238 -2.10 -1.20 -8.57
C SER A 238 -3.33 -2.10 -8.59
N LEU A 239 -3.23 -3.23 -7.88
CA LEU A 239 -4.33 -4.13 -7.52
C LEU A 239 -4.31 -4.32 -6.01
N ALA A 240 -5.46 -4.24 -5.35
CA ALA A 240 -5.56 -4.50 -3.92
C ALA A 240 -6.92 -5.12 -3.56
N PHE A 241 -6.88 -6.19 -2.76
CA PHE A 241 -8.09 -6.74 -2.16
C PHE A 241 -8.49 -5.94 -0.94
N SER A 242 -9.79 -5.89 -0.66
CA SER A 242 -10.26 -5.52 0.68
C SER A 242 -9.83 -6.57 1.71
N MET A 243 -9.67 -6.16 2.97
CA MET A 243 -9.20 -7.05 4.03
C MET A 243 -10.18 -8.20 4.33
N ASP A 244 -11.47 -8.04 4.04
CA ASP A 244 -12.49 -9.09 4.10
C ASP A 244 -12.53 -10.00 2.85
N SER A 245 -11.68 -9.73 1.85
CA SER A 245 -11.62 -10.44 0.56
C SER A 245 -12.93 -10.42 -0.24
N GLN A 246 -13.82 -9.44 -0.02
CA GLN A 246 -15.08 -9.28 -0.76
C GLN A 246 -14.94 -8.39 -2.00
N PHE A 247 -13.94 -7.51 -2.04
CA PHE A 247 -13.74 -6.56 -3.11
C PHE A 247 -12.30 -6.59 -3.61
N LEU A 248 -12.13 -6.23 -4.89
CA LEU A 248 -10.83 -6.01 -5.53
C LEU A 248 -10.86 -4.64 -6.20
N CYS A 249 -9.97 -3.73 -5.80
CA CYS A 249 -9.79 -2.47 -6.50
C CYS A 249 -8.61 -2.54 -7.46
N ALA A 250 -8.74 -1.83 -8.59
CA ALA A 250 -7.74 -1.71 -9.61
C ALA A 250 -7.61 -0.26 -10.07
N SER A 251 -6.40 0.28 -9.94
CA SER A 251 -6.07 1.61 -10.42
C SER A 251 -5.18 1.53 -11.68
N SER A 252 -5.19 2.60 -12.47
CA SER A 252 -4.47 2.66 -13.74
C SER A 252 -3.99 4.07 -14.02
N ASN A 253 -3.35 4.28 -15.18
CA ASN A 253 -3.01 5.60 -15.69
C ASN A 253 -4.25 6.44 -16.12
N THR A 254 -5.47 5.90 -16.03
CA THR A 254 -6.70 6.64 -16.27
C THR A 254 -7.22 7.29 -14.98
N GLU A 255 -8.15 8.24 -15.11
CA GLU A 255 -8.78 8.90 -13.96
C GLU A 255 -9.75 7.99 -13.18
N THR A 256 -10.01 6.76 -13.64
CA THR A 256 -10.98 5.86 -13.01
C THR A 256 -10.31 4.72 -12.27
N VAL A 257 -10.63 4.57 -10.99
CA VAL A 257 -10.32 3.39 -10.18
C VAL A 257 -11.56 2.50 -10.16
N HIS A 258 -11.39 1.23 -10.54
CA HIS A 258 -12.48 0.27 -10.61
C HIS A 258 -12.48 -0.64 -9.39
N ILE A 259 -13.65 -0.91 -8.84
CA ILE A 259 -13.86 -1.83 -7.73
C ILE A 259 -14.75 -2.97 -8.23
N PHE A 260 -14.30 -4.20 -8.05
CA PHE A 260 -15.02 -5.42 -8.43
C PHE A 260 -15.47 -6.13 -7.16
N LYS A 261 -16.71 -6.61 -7.15
CA LYS A 261 -17.25 -7.45 -6.08
C LYS A 261 -16.95 -8.91 -6.39
N LEU A 262 -16.42 -9.63 -5.40
CA LEU A 262 -16.07 -11.04 -5.51
C LEU A 262 -17.25 -11.85 -4.99
N GLU A 263 -18.27 -12.00 -5.83
CA GLU A 263 -19.45 -12.78 -5.47
C GLU A 263 -19.10 -14.27 -5.38
N HIS A 264 -19.51 -14.94 -4.29
CA HIS A 264 -19.32 -16.38 -4.18
C HIS A 264 -20.04 -17.07 -5.34
N LEU A 265 -19.27 -17.62 -6.29
CA LEU A 265 -19.75 -18.65 -7.22
C LEU A 265 -20.07 -19.90 -6.40
N THR A 266 -21.18 -19.88 -5.67
CA THR A 266 -21.80 -21.13 -5.25
C THR A 266 -22.23 -21.80 -6.54
N ASN A 267 -21.61 -22.93 -6.87
CA ASN A 267 -22.19 -23.92 -7.79
C ASN A 267 -23.49 -24.46 -7.18
N SER A 268 -24.52 -23.62 -7.03
CA SER A 268 -25.86 -24.08 -6.79
C SER A 268 -26.30 -24.75 -8.08
N ARG A 269 -26.48 -26.08 -8.03
CA ARG A 269 -27.36 -26.78 -8.97
C ARG A 269 -28.63 -25.93 -9.15
N PRO A 270 -29.14 -25.71 -10.38
CA PRO A 270 -30.34 -24.94 -10.55
C PRO A 270 -31.50 -25.65 -9.85
N GLU A 271 -31.87 -25.19 -8.65
CA GLU A 271 -33.17 -25.51 -8.05
C GLU A 271 -34.25 -24.79 -8.87
N GLU A 272 -35.33 -25.52 -9.17
CA GLU A 272 -36.45 -24.96 -9.92
C GLU A 272 -37.13 -23.85 -9.11
N PRO A 273 -37.25 -22.61 -9.65
CA PRO A 273 -37.96 -21.55 -8.94
C PRO A 273 -39.46 -21.84 -8.97
N SER A 274 -40.07 -21.96 -7.79
CA SER A 274 -41.51 -22.19 -7.57
C SER A 274 -42.38 -20.95 -7.79
N THR A 275 -41.86 -19.88 -8.40
CA THR A 275 -42.49 -18.56 -8.47
C THR A 275 -42.54 -18.01 -9.89
N TRP A 276 -43.68 -17.45 -10.29
CA TRP A 276 -43.93 -16.85 -11.62
C TRP A 276 -42.91 -15.76 -11.99
N THR A 277 -42.39 -15.03 -11.00
CA THR A 277 -41.28 -14.06 -11.15
C THR A 277 -39.97 -14.72 -11.62
N GLY A 278 -39.67 -15.92 -11.16
CA GLY A 278 -38.51 -16.70 -11.62
C GLY A 278 -38.67 -17.21 -13.05
N TYR A 279 -39.90 -17.49 -13.49
CA TYR A 279 -40.20 -17.88 -14.88
C TYR A 279 -40.02 -16.70 -15.85
N MET A 280 -40.43 -15.49 -15.44
CA MET A 280 -40.24 -14.24 -16.19
C MET A 280 -38.75 -13.90 -16.32
N GLY A 281 -37.98 -14.06 -15.25
CA GLY A 281 -36.51 -13.95 -15.27
C GLY A 281 -35.85 -14.97 -16.21
N LYS A 282 -36.35 -16.22 -16.23
CA LYS A 282 -35.90 -17.25 -17.19
C LYS A 282 -36.27 -16.93 -18.64
N MET A 283 -37.44 -16.35 -18.92
CA MET A 283 -37.77 -15.89 -20.28
C MET A 283 -36.85 -14.75 -20.74
N PHE A 284 -36.50 -13.83 -19.84
CA PHE A 284 -35.54 -12.77 -20.12
C PHE A 284 -34.13 -13.32 -20.39
N MET A 285 -33.67 -14.29 -19.59
CA MET A 285 -32.38 -14.96 -19.82
C MET A 285 -32.39 -15.88 -21.05
N ALA A 286 -33.48 -16.60 -21.33
CA ALA A 286 -33.60 -17.42 -22.52
C ALA A 286 -33.64 -16.56 -23.80
N ALA A 287 -34.25 -15.37 -23.75
CA ALA A 287 -34.19 -14.40 -24.83
C ALA A 287 -32.77 -13.85 -25.07
N SER A 288 -31.91 -13.83 -24.04
CA SER A 288 -30.49 -13.45 -24.19
C SER A 288 -29.67 -14.46 -25.01
N ASN A 289 -30.13 -15.71 -25.13
CA ASN A 289 -29.52 -16.74 -26.00
C ASN A 289 -29.90 -16.59 -27.49
N TYR A 290 -30.88 -15.74 -27.80
CA TYR A 290 -31.24 -15.38 -29.17
C TYR A 290 -30.57 -14.07 -29.64
N LEU A 291 -29.81 -13.42 -28.76
CA LEU A 291 -28.97 -12.30 -29.13
C LEU A 291 -27.69 -12.83 -29.80
N PRO A 292 -27.18 -12.17 -30.86
CA PRO A 292 -25.89 -12.52 -31.45
C PRO A 292 -24.82 -12.64 -30.36
N ALA A 293 -23.90 -13.60 -30.46
CA ALA A 293 -22.87 -13.83 -29.43
C ALA A 293 -22.13 -12.54 -29.01
N GLN A 294 -21.95 -11.62 -29.96
CA GLN A 294 -21.36 -10.29 -29.74
C GLN A 294 -22.15 -9.38 -28.78
N VAL A 295 -23.48 -9.56 -28.71
CA VAL A 295 -24.40 -8.80 -27.86
C VAL A 295 -24.60 -9.49 -26.51
N SER A 296 -24.61 -10.82 -26.46
CA SER A 296 -24.66 -11.58 -25.20
C SER A 296 -23.35 -11.41 -24.40
N ASP A 297 -22.19 -11.45 -25.06
CA ASP A 297 -20.87 -11.10 -24.49
C ASP A 297 -20.75 -9.63 -24.07
N MET A 298 -21.68 -8.77 -24.50
CA MET A 298 -21.76 -7.37 -24.09
C MET A 298 -22.70 -7.17 -22.88
N MET A 299 -23.70 -8.05 -22.74
CA MET A 299 -24.72 -7.99 -21.68
C MET A 299 -24.24 -8.64 -20.37
N ASN A 300 -23.39 -9.67 -20.45
CA ASN A 300 -22.82 -10.39 -19.30
C ASN A 300 -21.42 -9.89 -18.88
N GLN A 301 -21.04 -8.67 -19.26
CA GLN A 301 -19.78 -8.10 -18.80
C GLN A 301 -19.96 -7.64 -17.36
N ASP A 302 -19.33 -8.33 -16.41
CA ASP A 302 -19.23 -7.83 -15.03
C ASP A 302 -18.51 -6.48 -15.05
N ARG A 303 -19.33 -5.43 -15.11
CA ARG A 303 -18.90 -4.04 -14.98
C ARG A 303 -18.36 -3.86 -13.56
N ALA A 304 -17.49 -2.87 -13.39
CA ALA A 304 -17.05 -2.50 -12.05
C ALA A 304 -18.27 -2.25 -11.16
N PHE A 305 -18.29 -2.88 -9.98
CA PHE A 305 -19.32 -2.71 -8.96
C PHE A 305 -19.37 -1.26 -8.49
N ALA A 306 -18.20 -0.65 -8.31
CA ALA A 306 -18.07 0.76 -8.00
C ALA A 306 -16.88 1.40 -8.72
N THR A 307 -16.90 2.72 -8.88
CA THR A 307 -15.84 3.48 -9.54
C THR A 307 -15.50 4.75 -8.77
N GLY A 308 -14.22 4.95 -8.45
CA GLY A 308 -13.71 6.23 -7.95
C GLY A 308 -13.09 7.05 -9.07
N ARG A 309 -13.33 8.38 -9.07
CA ARG A 309 -12.80 9.29 -10.07
C ARG A 309 -11.72 10.20 -9.47
N LEU A 310 -10.51 10.11 -10.02
CA LEU A 310 -9.38 10.95 -9.69
C LEU A 310 -9.48 12.29 -10.43
N THR A 311 -8.97 13.35 -9.82
CA THR A 311 -8.91 14.69 -10.40
C THR A 311 -7.88 14.80 -11.52
N ILE A 312 -6.81 13.99 -11.46
CA ILE A 312 -5.69 14.01 -12.40
C ILE A 312 -5.51 12.60 -12.99
N SER A 313 -5.34 12.55 -14.31
CA SER A 313 -4.99 11.32 -15.04
C SER A 313 -3.50 11.30 -15.41
N GLY A 314 -2.98 10.11 -15.72
CA GLY A 314 -1.60 9.92 -16.18
C GLY A 314 -0.52 9.87 -15.09
N GLN A 315 -0.87 10.19 -13.84
CA GLN A 315 0.06 10.07 -12.71
C GLN A 315 0.10 8.63 -12.16
N ARG A 316 1.28 8.20 -11.71
CA ARG A 316 1.42 6.94 -10.97
C ARG A 316 0.60 7.04 -9.68
N ASN A 317 -0.17 6.01 -9.39
CA ASN A 317 -0.99 5.93 -8.20
C ASN A 317 -1.03 4.49 -7.67
N ILE A 318 -1.38 4.35 -6.39
CA ILE A 318 -1.72 3.06 -5.78
C ILE A 318 -3.05 3.19 -5.08
N CYS A 319 -3.86 2.14 -5.13
CA CYS A 319 -5.17 2.10 -4.51
C CYS A 319 -5.22 1.02 -3.43
N THR A 320 -6.05 1.24 -2.41
CA THR A 320 -6.43 0.20 -1.46
C THR A 320 -7.84 0.42 -0.92
N LEU A 321 -8.43 -0.64 -0.37
CA LEU A 321 -9.71 -0.62 0.31
C LEU A 321 -9.48 -0.87 1.81
N SER A 322 -9.87 0.11 2.63
CA SER A 322 -9.71 0.04 4.09
C SER A 322 -11.00 0.44 4.79
N THR A 323 -11.22 -0.10 5.99
CA THR A 323 -12.38 0.25 6.80
C THR A 323 -11.99 1.32 7.80
N ILE A 324 -12.43 2.55 7.57
CA ILE A 324 -12.19 3.69 8.46
C ILE A 324 -13.51 4.07 9.10
N GLN A 325 -13.56 4.18 10.44
CA GLN A 325 -14.78 4.50 11.20
C GLN A 325 -15.97 3.56 10.86
N LYS A 326 -15.68 2.25 10.71
CA LYS A 326 -16.65 1.19 10.36
C LYS A 326 -17.27 1.29 8.96
N LEU A 327 -16.79 2.19 8.11
CA LEU A 327 -17.24 2.32 6.73
C LEU A 327 -16.12 1.93 5.77
N PRO A 328 -16.43 1.18 4.70
CA PRO A 328 -15.43 0.86 3.68
C PRO A 328 -15.11 2.14 2.89
N ARG A 329 -13.82 2.41 2.76
CA ARG A 329 -13.29 3.57 2.04
C ARG A 329 -12.31 3.09 0.97
N LEU A 330 -12.35 3.76 -0.17
CA LEU A 330 -11.31 3.66 -1.19
C LEU A 330 -10.26 4.74 -0.91
N LEU A 331 -9.01 4.31 -0.76
CA LEU A 331 -7.86 5.17 -0.57
C LEU A 331 -7.01 5.14 -1.83
N VAL A 332 -6.62 6.30 -2.35
CA VAL A 332 -5.74 6.40 -3.52
C VAL A 332 -4.62 7.39 -3.22
N ALA A 333 -3.38 6.90 -3.16
CA ALA A 333 -2.20 7.75 -3.08
C ALA A 333 -1.64 7.97 -4.49
N SER A 334 -1.30 9.20 -4.81
CA SER A 334 -0.85 9.63 -6.15
C SER A 334 0.50 10.34 -6.08
N LEU A 335 1.24 10.29 -7.18
CA LEU A 335 2.56 10.94 -7.32
C LEU A 335 2.46 12.48 -7.33
N ASP A 336 1.26 13.03 -7.50
CA ASP A 336 0.95 14.45 -7.31
C ASP A 336 1.06 14.93 -5.84
N GLY A 337 1.43 14.03 -4.92
CA GLY A 337 1.58 14.34 -3.50
C GLY A 337 0.29 14.32 -2.71
N HIS A 338 -0.80 13.75 -3.25
CA HIS A 338 -2.09 13.70 -2.57
C HIS A 338 -2.53 12.27 -2.22
N LEU A 339 -3.23 12.17 -1.09
CA LEU A 339 -4.01 11.00 -0.69
C LEU A 339 -5.50 11.34 -0.78
N TYR A 340 -6.20 10.67 -1.69
CA TYR A 340 -7.64 10.81 -1.89
C TYR A 340 -8.38 9.71 -1.13
N ILE A 341 -9.42 10.11 -0.38
CA ILE A 341 -10.27 9.21 0.40
C ILE A 341 -11.70 9.31 -0.12
N TYR A 342 -12.24 8.20 -0.62
CA TYR A 342 -13.60 8.11 -1.14
C TYR A 342 -14.48 7.23 -0.27
N ASN A 343 -15.78 7.53 -0.24
CA ASN A 343 -16.78 6.65 0.33
C ASN A 343 -17.13 5.54 -0.67
N LEU A 344 -17.14 4.29 -0.23
CA LEU A 344 -17.67 3.17 -0.97
C LEU A 344 -18.99 2.72 -0.34
N ASP A 345 -20.04 2.60 -1.13
CA ASP A 345 -21.25 1.89 -0.70
C ASP A 345 -21.06 0.38 -0.93
N PRO A 346 -21.00 -0.46 0.12
CA PRO A 346 -20.79 -1.89 -0.04
C PRO A 346 -22.02 -2.65 -0.57
N GLN A 347 -23.22 -2.04 -0.51
CA GLN A 347 -24.47 -2.67 -0.95
C GLN A 347 -24.74 -2.35 -2.42
N ASP A 348 -24.84 -1.06 -2.72
CA ASP A 348 -25.30 -0.59 -4.04
C ASP A 348 -24.15 -0.25 -5.00
N GLY A 349 -22.95 -0.03 -4.48
CA GLY A 349 -21.79 0.32 -5.29
C GLY A 349 -21.94 1.69 -5.95
N GLY A 350 -21.61 1.78 -7.24
CA GLY A 350 -21.74 3.01 -8.04
C GLY A 350 -20.54 3.96 -7.96
N GLU A 351 -20.77 5.25 -8.20
CA GLU A 351 -19.70 6.25 -8.17
C GLU A 351 -19.30 6.58 -6.73
N CYS A 352 -18.03 6.37 -6.39
CA CYS A 352 -17.49 6.65 -5.06
C CYS A 352 -17.35 8.16 -4.86
N VAL A 353 -17.94 8.69 -3.79
CA VAL A 353 -17.90 10.13 -3.48
C VAL A 353 -16.59 10.48 -2.78
N LEU A 354 -15.85 11.46 -3.31
CA LEU A 354 -14.64 11.97 -2.66
C LEU A 354 -15.01 12.67 -1.35
N ILE A 355 -14.44 12.21 -0.24
CA ILE A 355 -14.66 12.79 1.09
C ILE A 355 -13.59 13.81 1.42
N LYS A 356 -12.32 13.45 1.18
CA LYS A 356 -11.17 14.25 1.57
C LYS A 356 -9.99 13.99 0.64
N ALA A 357 -9.23 15.04 0.37
CA ALA A 357 -7.90 14.95 -0.22
C ALA A 357 -6.89 15.55 0.78
N HIS A 358 -5.87 14.78 1.14
CA HIS A 358 -4.79 15.20 2.01
C HIS A 358 -3.53 15.48 1.20
N SER A 359 -2.83 16.57 1.50
CA SER A 359 -1.48 16.79 0.96
C SER A 359 -0.47 16.03 1.81
N LEU A 360 0.30 15.16 1.16
CA LEU A 360 1.38 14.35 1.76
C LEU A 360 2.67 15.15 1.91
N LEU A 361 2.81 16.21 1.11
CA LEU A 361 3.97 17.09 1.02
C LEU A 361 3.63 18.42 1.69
N GLY A 362 3.29 18.37 2.98
CA GLY A 362 3.01 19.58 3.74
C GLY A 362 4.27 20.45 3.88
N SER A 363 4.17 21.72 3.48
CA SER A 363 5.00 22.77 4.06
C SER A 363 4.60 22.89 5.54
N GLY A 364 5.58 22.96 6.43
CA GLY A 364 5.30 23.11 7.85
C GLY A 364 4.71 24.48 8.11
N THR A 365 3.40 24.56 8.27
CA THR A 365 2.66 25.38 9.25
C THR A 365 1.17 25.10 9.07
N ALA A 366 0.50 24.69 10.14
CA ALA A 366 -0.94 24.81 10.22
C ALA A 366 -1.27 26.30 10.35
N GLU A 367 -1.62 26.94 9.24
CA GLU A 367 -2.36 28.21 9.28
C GLU A 367 -3.83 27.92 9.02
N GLU A 368 -4.64 28.40 9.95
CA GLU A 368 -6.08 28.31 9.99
C GLU A 368 -6.67 28.90 8.69
N ASN A 369 -7.45 28.09 7.95
CA ASN A 369 -8.28 28.59 6.87
C ASN A 369 -9.35 29.52 7.46
N GLN A 370 -9.13 30.83 7.42
CA GLN A 370 -10.22 31.81 7.44
C GLN A 370 -10.81 31.92 6.03
N GLU A 371 -12.14 31.76 5.97
CA GLU A 371 -12.98 31.96 4.79
C GLU A 371 -12.71 33.31 4.10
N ASN A 372 -12.36 33.26 2.82
CA ASN A 372 -12.37 34.41 1.93
C ASN A 372 -13.81 34.69 1.47
N ASP A 373 -14.53 35.51 2.23
CA ASP A 373 -15.79 36.11 1.81
C ASP A 373 -15.52 37.40 1.02
N LEU A 374 -15.81 37.38 -0.28
CA LEU A 374 -15.67 38.52 -1.19
C LEU A 374 -16.78 39.57 -0.94
N ARG A 375 -16.45 40.69 -0.28
CA ARG A 375 -17.23 41.95 -0.39
C ARG A 375 -16.33 43.20 -0.42
N PRO A 376 -16.66 44.21 -1.26
CA PRO A 376 -15.83 45.40 -1.43
C PRO A 376 -15.99 46.41 -0.29
N SER A 377 -14.92 47.16 -0.05
CA SER A 377 -14.67 48.10 1.05
C SER A 377 -15.36 49.46 0.89
N LEU A 378 -15.77 50.05 2.02
CA LEU A 378 -16.02 51.50 2.21
C LEU A 378 -15.61 51.93 3.65
N PRO A 379 -15.31 53.22 3.91
CA PRO A 379 -14.16 53.61 4.73
C PRO A 379 -14.45 54.04 6.19
N GLN A 380 -13.40 53.85 7.00
CA GLN A 380 -12.94 54.49 8.25
C GLN A 380 -13.93 55.22 9.17
N SER A 381 -13.87 54.86 10.47
CA SER A 381 -14.24 55.73 11.58
C SER A 381 -13.41 55.41 12.85
N TYR A 382 -13.26 56.43 13.68
CA TYR A 382 -12.21 56.81 14.63
C TYR A 382 -12.15 56.09 16.01
N ALA A 383 -10.95 56.17 16.61
CA ALA A 383 -10.61 56.12 18.06
C ALA A 383 -10.79 54.76 18.78
N ALA A 384 -10.01 54.34 19.80
CA ALA A 384 -9.08 55.04 20.68
C ALA A 384 -8.18 54.03 21.46
N THR A 385 -6.99 54.49 21.84
CA THR A 385 -6.32 54.28 23.16
C THR A 385 -5.64 52.94 23.50
N VAL A 386 -4.31 52.95 23.30
CA VAL A 386 -3.22 52.76 24.29
C VAL A 386 -3.52 51.92 25.55
N ALA A 387 -2.81 50.80 25.69
CA ALA A 387 -2.17 50.39 26.96
C ALA A 387 -1.10 49.29 26.72
N ARG A 388 0.18 49.64 26.93
CA ARG A 388 1.19 48.75 27.54
C ARG A 388 1.43 49.31 28.95
N PRO A 389 1.75 48.49 29.95
CA PRO A 389 3.18 48.42 30.30
C PRO A 389 3.71 47.09 30.87
N SER A 390 5.05 47.02 30.84
CA SER A 390 6.02 46.49 31.84
C SER A 390 5.96 45.01 32.28
N THR A 391 6.93 44.16 31.93
CA THR A 391 8.28 43.93 32.52
C THR A 391 8.29 43.39 33.96
N SER A 392 8.83 42.18 34.13
CA SER A 392 9.59 41.78 35.32
C SER A 392 10.76 40.88 34.91
N SER A 393 11.96 41.37 35.21
CA SER A 393 13.27 40.73 35.11
C SER A 393 13.57 39.86 36.32
N ALA A 394 14.31 38.75 36.14
CA ALA A 394 15.36 38.33 37.08
C ALA A 394 16.37 37.41 36.38
N SER A 395 17.63 37.82 36.44
CA SER A 395 18.84 37.17 35.94
C SER A 395 19.56 36.40 37.05
N THR A 396 20.20 35.28 36.72
CA THR A 396 21.52 34.88 37.29
C THR A 396 22.19 33.87 36.35
N VAL A 397 23.49 34.06 36.12
CA VAL A 397 24.42 33.35 35.21
C VAL A 397 25.75 33.16 36.02
N PRO A 398 26.82 32.49 35.54
CA PRO A 398 27.03 31.11 35.07
C PRO A 398 28.03 30.32 35.96
N GLY A 399 28.27 29.04 35.64
CA GLY A 399 29.39 28.26 36.14
C GLY A 399 30.02 27.41 35.03
N TYR A 400 31.33 27.61 34.84
CA TYR A 400 32.26 26.94 33.92
C TYR A 400 32.94 25.74 34.61
N SER A 401 33.35 24.72 33.85
CA SER A 401 34.68 24.10 33.99
C SER A 401 34.94 23.11 32.82
N GLU A 402 36.14 23.25 32.27
CA GLU A 402 36.80 22.42 31.26
C GLU A 402 37.43 21.16 31.87
N ASP A 403 37.51 20.08 31.09
CA ASP A 403 38.65 19.17 30.89
C ASP A 403 38.18 18.08 29.90
N GLY A 404 38.89 17.66 28.85
CA GLY A 404 40.31 17.67 28.58
C GLY A 404 40.78 16.22 28.35
N GLY A 405 41.20 15.87 27.12
CA GLY A 405 42.15 14.76 26.90
C GLY A 405 41.69 13.56 26.08
N ALA A 406 42.25 13.46 24.87
CA ALA A 406 42.28 12.27 24.02
C ALA A 406 43.42 11.32 24.43
N LEU A 407 43.21 10.00 24.34
CA LEU A 407 44.29 9.02 24.21
C LEU A 407 43.89 7.87 23.26
N ARG A 408 44.85 7.53 22.38
CA ARG A 408 44.84 6.43 21.43
C ARG A 408 44.90 5.07 22.13
N GLY A 409 44.16 4.12 21.57
CA GLY A 409 44.61 2.78 21.19
C GLY A 409 44.82 1.76 22.32
N GLU A 410 44.01 0.70 22.30
CA GLU A 410 44.52 -0.67 22.44
C GLU A 410 43.55 -1.71 21.87
N VAL A 411 44.12 -2.87 21.60
CA VAL A 411 43.71 -3.94 20.69
C VAL A 411 42.66 -4.87 21.31
N ILE A 412 41.84 -5.46 20.44
CA ILE A 412 40.80 -6.47 20.65
C ILE A 412 41.22 -7.62 21.58
N PRO A 413 40.33 -8.08 22.48
CA PRO A 413 40.21 -9.49 22.80
C PRO A 413 38.99 -10.10 22.11
N GLU A 414 39.23 -11.21 21.43
CA GLU A 414 38.20 -12.09 20.86
C GLU A 414 37.29 -12.67 21.96
N HIS A 415 36.06 -12.99 21.57
CA HIS A 415 35.03 -13.69 22.34
C HIS A 415 34.29 -12.87 23.42
N GLU A 416 33.13 -12.34 23.02
CA GLU A 416 31.86 -12.71 23.68
C GLU A 416 30.69 -12.35 22.75
N PHE A 417 30.24 -13.35 21.99
CA PHE A 417 28.97 -13.29 21.28
C PHE A 417 27.85 -13.30 22.32
N ALA A 418 27.13 -12.18 22.45
CA ALA A 418 25.81 -12.19 23.08
C ALA A 418 24.84 -12.96 22.16
N THR A 419 24.82 -14.29 22.33
CA THR A 419 23.75 -15.16 21.84
C THR A 419 22.49 -14.87 22.65
N GLY A 420 21.60 -14.06 22.10
CA GLY A 420 20.21 -13.95 22.55
C GLY A 420 19.31 -13.81 21.33
N PRO A 421 18.19 -14.55 21.24
CA PRO A 421 17.20 -14.27 20.20
C PRO A 421 16.67 -12.85 20.40
N VAL A 422 16.56 -12.08 19.31
CA VAL A 422 15.83 -10.82 19.32
C VAL A 422 14.37 -11.15 19.59
N CYS A 423 13.96 -11.05 20.85
CA CYS A 423 12.57 -11.14 21.24
C CYS A 423 11.83 -9.89 20.75
N LEU A 424 11.00 -10.08 19.71
CA LEU A 424 9.93 -9.15 19.38
C LEU A 424 8.76 -9.46 20.34
N ASP A 425 8.89 -9.11 21.61
CA ASP A 425 7.81 -9.26 22.59
C ASP A 425 6.81 -8.11 22.44
N ASP A 426 5.99 -8.16 21.37
CA ASP A 426 4.84 -7.29 21.13
C ASP A 426 3.51 -8.10 21.13
N GLU A 427 3.46 -9.21 21.88
CA GLU A 427 2.27 -10.08 21.95
C GLU A 427 1.13 -9.51 22.82
N ASN A 428 1.32 -8.35 23.47
CA ASN A 428 0.31 -7.75 24.36
C ASN A 428 -0.42 -6.52 23.78
N GLU A 429 -0.24 -6.18 22.51
CA GLU A 429 -0.92 -5.02 21.87
C GLU A 429 -2.04 -5.44 20.90
N PHE A 430 -2.72 -6.56 21.16
CA PHE A 430 -3.87 -6.99 20.36
C PHE A 430 -5.16 -7.03 21.19
N PRO A 431 -6.21 -6.28 20.82
CA PRO A 431 -7.55 -6.53 21.37
C PRO A 431 -8.04 -7.92 20.91
N PRO A 432 -8.88 -8.59 21.70
CA PRO A 432 -9.31 -9.95 21.39
C PRO A 432 -10.09 -10.00 20.07
N ILE A 433 -9.69 -10.92 19.19
CA ILE A 433 -10.45 -11.31 18.01
C ILE A 433 -11.73 -12.00 18.49
N ILE A 434 -12.87 -11.33 18.39
CA ILE A 434 -14.18 -11.93 18.64
C ILE A 434 -14.48 -12.90 17.50
N LEU A 435 -14.15 -14.17 17.68
CA LEU A 435 -14.74 -15.25 16.91
C LEU A 435 -16.20 -15.41 17.35
N CYS A 436 -17.13 -14.90 16.55
CA CYS A 436 -18.53 -15.32 16.62
C CYS A 436 -18.64 -16.80 16.19
N ARG A 437 -18.39 -17.73 17.12
CA ARG A 437 -18.76 -19.14 16.94
C ARG A 437 -20.28 -19.26 17.11
N GLY A 438 -20.98 -19.40 15.99
CA GLY A 438 -22.36 -19.87 15.97
C GLY A 438 -22.43 -21.30 16.51
N SER A 439 -23.03 -21.47 17.67
CA SER A 439 -23.38 -22.76 18.26
C SER A 439 -24.60 -23.34 17.53
N GLN A 440 -24.40 -24.33 16.65
CA GLN A 440 -25.46 -25.28 16.27
C GLN A 440 -25.26 -26.58 17.05
N LYS A 441 -26.10 -26.78 18.08
CA LYS A 441 -26.33 -28.07 18.74
C LYS A 441 -27.27 -28.90 17.87
N GLY A 442 -26.75 -29.88 17.14
CA GLY A 442 -27.54 -30.96 16.55
C GLY A 442 -27.83 -32.03 17.60
N LYS A 443 -29.10 -32.18 17.97
CA LYS A 443 -29.58 -33.31 18.79
C LYS A 443 -29.60 -34.58 17.96
N ALA A 444 -28.85 -35.59 18.37
CA ALA A 444 -29.08 -36.97 17.96
C ALA A 444 -30.38 -37.49 18.58
N LYS A 445 -31.28 -38.03 17.76
CA LYS A 445 -32.45 -38.79 18.20
C LYS A 445 -32.23 -40.24 17.75
N GLN A 446 -32.12 -41.13 18.73
CA GLN A 446 -32.35 -42.56 18.58
C GLN A 446 -33.85 -42.80 18.34
N SER A 447 -34.15 -43.56 17.30
CA SER A 447 -35.20 -44.60 17.25
C SER A 447 -35.15 -45.26 15.87
#